data_AF-A0A9L0IJV2-F1
#
_entry.id   AF-A0A9L0IJV2-F1
#
_cell.length_a   1.000
_cell.length_b   1.000
_cell.length_c   1.000
_cell.angle_alpha   90.00
_cell.angle_beta   90.00
_cell.angle_gamma   90.00
#
_symmetry.space_group_name_H-M   'P 1'
#
loop_
_entity.id
_entity.type
_entity.pdbx_description
1 polymer ?
#
loop_
_entity_poly.entity_id
_entity_poly.type
_entity_poly.pdbx_seq_one_letter_code
_entity_poly.pdbx_strand_id
1 'polypeptide(L)'
;MATIRLWFGRQNFCLLKKRSFLLLKLTAVVFAVLLFCEFLIYYVVIFRCNWPEVKTPAYDGKQETLDPVLKAMFLADTHLLGEVRGHWLDKLRREWQMERAFQTALWLLQPEVIFILGDIFDEGKWSSSQAWADDVKRFQKMFRHPQHVQLKVVAGNHDIGFHYQMNTYKIKRFEKVFNPERLFSWKGINFVMVNSVALEGDSCNICSEAEAELIEISHKLNCSREQEHRSSRCGDGPPLPASAPVLVQHFPLYRRSDANCSGEDAAPADERDIPFKERYDVLSREASQKLLWWLRPRLVLSGHTHSACEVLHGAGTPELSVPSFSWRNRNNPSFIMGSMTPTEYALAKCYLPFEHTVLTVYCGAAGFLVVLILVHLGLLGSPFVLGWKLLRKFKTT
;
A
#
# COMPACT_ATOMS: atom_id res chain seq x y z
N MET A 1 -28.91 -65.52 42.46
CA MET A 1 -29.10 -64.16 41.91
C MET A 1 -27.78 -63.68 41.33
N ALA A 2 -27.67 -63.65 40.00
CA ALA A 2 -26.48 -63.18 39.31
C ALA A 2 -26.52 -61.64 39.21
N THR A 3 -25.54 -60.97 39.84
CA THR A 3 -25.31 -59.53 39.66
C THR A 3 -24.64 -59.27 38.32
N ILE A 4 -25.43 -58.86 37.33
CA ILE A 4 -24.95 -58.29 36.07
C ILE A 4 -24.41 -56.88 36.38
N ARG A 5 -23.10 -56.75 36.52
CA ARG A 5 -22.43 -55.44 36.64
C ARG A 5 -22.44 -54.74 35.28
N LEU A 6 -23.12 -53.59 35.20
CA LEU A 6 -23.06 -52.64 34.09
C LEU A 6 -21.61 -52.18 33.84
N TRP A 7 -20.93 -52.82 32.90
CA TRP A 7 -19.60 -52.42 32.42
C TRP A 7 -19.62 -51.64 31.11
N PHE A 8 -20.81 -51.22 30.63
CA PHE A 8 -20.97 -50.47 29.38
C PHE A 8 -20.86 -48.94 29.54
N GLY A 9 -21.16 -48.39 30.72
CA GLY A 9 -21.16 -46.93 30.94
C GLY A 9 -19.77 -46.28 30.96
N ARG A 10 -18.74 -46.98 31.44
CA ARG A 10 -17.40 -46.42 31.70
C ARG A 10 -16.54 -46.31 30.42
N GLN A 11 -16.70 -47.24 29.48
CA GLN A 11 -16.03 -47.22 28.17
C GLN A 11 -16.61 -46.13 27.26
N ASN A 12 -17.94 -46.00 27.22
CA ASN A 12 -18.61 -44.96 26.45
C ASN A 12 -18.27 -43.55 26.97
N PHE A 13 -18.17 -43.36 28.29
CA PHE A 13 -17.71 -42.10 28.88
C PHE A 13 -16.24 -41.76 28.52
N CYS A 14 -15.35 -42.76 28.50
CA CYS A 14 -13.95 -42.55 28.14
C CYS A 14 -13.78 -42.22 26.65
N LEU A 15 -14.56 -42.87 25.77
CA LEU A 15 -14.60 -42.59 24.33
C LEU A 15 -15.21 -41.20 24.05
N LEU A 16 -16.29 -40.80 24.72
CA LEU A 16 -16.83 -39.44 24.64
C LEU A 16 -15.80 -38.39 25.10
N LYS A 17 -15.12 -38.63 26.23
CA LYS A 17 -14.10 -37.72 26.77
C LYS A 17 -12.89 -37.58 25.84
N LYS A 18 -12.45 -38.69 25.22
CA LYS A 18 -11.35 -38.69 24.21
C LYS A 18 -11.73 -37.96 22.93
N ARG A 19 -12.95 -38.19 22.41
CA ARG A 19 -13.47 -37.50 21.21
C ARG A 19 -13.67 -36.00 21.45
N SER A 20 -14.20 -35.62 22.61
CA SER A 20 -14.36 -34.23 23.03
C SER A 20 -13.00 -33.50 23.15
N PHE A 21 -11.99 -34.16 23.69
CA PHE A 21 -10.65 -33.60 23.80
C PHE A 21 -9.92 -33.46 22.45
N LEU A 22 -10.12 -34.39 21.51
CA LEU A 22 -9.63 -34.24 20.13
C LEU A 22 -10.31 -33.05 19.45
N LEU A 23 -11.63 -32.98 19.50
CA LEU A 23 -12.38 -31.88 18.88
C LEU A 23 -11.90 -30.52 19.39
N LEU A 24 -11.74 -30.38 20.72
CA LEU A 24 -11.20 -29.16 21.32
C LEU A 24 -9.81 -28.79 20.78
N LYS A 25 -8.92 -29.78 20.63
CA LYS A 25 -7.58 -29.54 20.04
C LYS A 25 -7.65 -29.11 18.59
N LEU A 26 -8.48 -29.77 17.78
CA LEU A 26 -8.65 -29.41 16.36
C LEU A 26 -9.21 -27.99 16.24
N THR A 27 -10.25 -27.67 17.00
CA THR A 27 -10.82 -26.32 17.04
C THR A 27 -9.81 -25.28 17.50
N ALA A 28 -9.01 -25.57 18.54
CA ALA A 28 -7.98 -24.67 19.02
C ALA A 28 -6.89 -24.39 17.98
N VAL A 29 -6.45 -25.42 17.23
CA VAL A 29 -5.47 -25.26 16.15
C VAL A 29 -6.05 -24.44 15.00
N VAL A 30 -7.27 -24.74 14.55
CA VAL A 30 -7.94 -23.97 13.49
C VAL A 30 -8.08 -22.51 13.91
N PHE A 31 -8.54 -22.26 15.13
CA PHE A 31 -8.69 -20.90 15.65
C PHE A 31 -7.35 -20.17 15.74
N ALA A 32 -6.30 -20.82 16.26
CA ALA A 32 -4.97 -20.22 16.37
C ALA A 32 -4.39 -19.83 15.01
N VAL A 33 -4.57 -20.69 14.00
CA VAL A 33 -4.09 -20.46 12.63
C VAL A 33 -4.87 -19.33 11.97
N LEU A 34 -6.21 -19.31 12.10
CA LEU A 34 -7.03 -18.20 11.60
C LEU A 34 -6.66 -16.88 12.28
N LEU A 35 -6.51 -16.88 13.62
CA LEU A 35 -6.10 -15.69 14.36
C LEU A 35 -4.72 -15.19 13.93
N PHE A 36 -3.78 -16.10 13.67
CA PHE A 36 -2.46 -15.73 13.20
C PHE A 36 -2.51 -15.16 11.78
N CYS A 37 -3.03 -15.92 10.82
CA CYS A 37 -3.03 -15.58 9.39
C CYS A 37 -3.93 -14.40 9.04
N GLU A 38 -5.07 -14.24 9.71
CA GLU A 38 -6.05 -13.20 9.40
C GLU A 38 -5.88 -11.93 10.22
N PHE A 39 -5.06 -11.95 11.28
CA PHE A 39 -4.93 -10.81 12.18
C PHE A 39 -3.49 -10.59 12.67
N LEU A 40 -2.89 -11.51 13.43
CA LEU A 40 -1.63 -11.24 14.12
C LEU A 40 -0.43 -11.06 13.18
N ILE A 41 -0.42 -11.72 12.02
CA ILE A 41 0.70 -11.65 11.08
C ILE A 41 0.98 -10.21 10.61
N TYR A 42 -0.07 -9.40 10.43
CA TYR A 42 0.07 -7.98 10.05
C TYR A 42 0.79 -7.18 11.13
N TYR A 43 0.47 -7.41 12.41
CA TYR A 43 1.17 -6.76 13.53
C TYR A 43 2.62 -7.21 13.60
N VAL A 44 2.89 -8.51 13.46
CA VAL A 44 4.26 -9.06 13.51
C VAL A 44 5.15 -8.46 12.42
N VAL A 45 4.61 -8.28 11.22
CA VAL A 45 5.38 -7.74 10.09
C VAL A 45 5.53 -6.22 10.20
N ILE A 46 4.43 -5.48 10.43
CA ILE A 46 4.44 -4.01 10.43
C ILE A 46 5.13 -3.44 11.67
N PHE A 47 5.11 -4.13 12.81
CA PHE A 47 5.81 -3.70 14.03
C PHE A 47 7.34 -3.56 13.83
N ARG A 48 7.91 -4.18 12.79
CA ARG A 48 9.34 -4.03 12.46
C ARG A 48 9.65 -2.75 11.70
N CYS A 49 8.63 -2.02 11.25
CA CYS A 49 8.80 -0.78 10.50
C CYS A 49 8.97 0.39 11.47
N ASN A 50 9.96 1.24 11.21
CA ASN A 50 10.22 2.45 11.97
C ASN A 50 10.25 3.65 11.03
N TRP A 51 9.81 4.80 11.52
CA TRP A 51 9.94 6.07 10.80
C TRP A 51 11.43 6.37 10.55
N PRO A 52 11.83 6.70 9.31
CA PRO A 52 13.22 7.01 9.02
C PRO A 52 13.63 8.34 9.64
N GLU A 53 14.87 8.43 10.11
CA GLU A 53 15.39 9.67 10.68
C GLU A 53 15.78 10.65 9.57
N VAL A 54 15.30 11.89 9.68
CA VAL A 54 15.73 12.97 8.79
C VAL A 54 17.05 13.51 9.31
N LYS A 55 18.07 13.54 8.46
CA LYS A 55 19.35 14.17 8.80
C LYS A 55 19.12 15.67 8.94
N THR A 56 19.04 16.16 10.17
CA THR A 56 19.14 17.60 10.42
C THR A 56 20.61 18.00 10.25
N PRO A 57 20.92 19.07 9.50
CA PRO A 57 22.29 19.54 9.42
C PRO A 57 22.75 19.91 10.84
N ALA A 58 23.87 19.35 11.28
CA ALA A 58 24.52 19.74 12.52
C ALA A 58 25.00 21.19 12.35
N TYR A 59 24.28 22.16 12.94
CA TYR A 59 24.65 23.56 12.89
C TYR A 59 24.95 24.09 14.29
N ASP A 60 26.10 24.76 14.38
CA ASP A 60 26.68 25.34 15.58
C ASP A 60 25.71 26.32 16.28
N GLY A 61 25.31 25.95 17.50
CA GLY A 61 25.22 26.90 18.61
C GLY A 61 24.10 27.95 18.62
N LYS A 62 23.10 27.92 17.73
CA LYS A 62 21.89 28.74 17.87
C LYS A 62 20.64 27.87 17.89
N GLN A 63 19.91 27.98 19.00
CA GLN A 63 18.67 27.29 19.30
C GLN A 63 17.53 27.80 18.39
N GLU A 64 17.56 27.46 17.10
CA GLU A 64 16.36 27.55 16.27
C GLU A 64 15.51 26.31 16.51
N THR A 65 14.20 26.52 16.71
CA THR A 65 13.21 25.46 16.91
C THR A 65 13.29 24.47 15.76
N LEU A 66 13.62 23.20 16.05
CA LEU A 66 13.62 22.12 15.06
C LEU A 66 12.30 22.13 14.28
N ASP A 67 12.39 22.16 12.95
CA ASP A 67 11.21 22.10 12.09
C ASP A 67 10.36 20.88 12.44
N PRO A 68 9.02 21.02 12.52
CA PRO A 68 8.16 19.90 12.86
C PRO A 68 8.23 18.85 11.76
N VAL A 69 8.74 17.66 12.08
CA VAL A 69 8.79 16.53 11.15
C VAL A 69 7.37 16.06 10.87
N LEU A 70 7.03 15.97 9.58
CA LEU A 70 5.80 15.36 9.08
C LEU A 70 6.01 13.88 8.86
N LYS A 71 5.16 13.05 9.49
CA LYS A 71 5.07 11.61 9.22
C LYS A 71 4.01 11.32 8.15
N ALA A 72 4.44 11.01 6.94
CA ALA A 72 3.58 10.74 5.79
C ALA A 72 3.67 9.25 5.36
N MET A 73 2.53 8.63 5.09
CA MET A 73 2.47 7.31 4.45
C MET A 73 2.03 7.45 2.99
N PHE A 74 2.66 6.68 2.09
CA PHE A 74 2.34 6.65 0.67
C PHE A 74 1.99 5.21 0.25
N LEU A 75 0.80 5.05 -0.30
CA LEU A 75 0.20 3.81 -0.77
C LEU A 75 -0.03 3.96 -2.27
N ALA A 76 0.03 2.87 -3.04
CA ALA A 76 -0.34 2.89 -4.45
C ALA A 76 -1.13 1.63 -4.81
N ASP A 77 -1.89 1.73 -5.91
CA ASP A 77 -2.46 0.59 -6.62
C ASP A 77 -3.19 -0.37 -5.68
N THR A 78 -4.22 0.12 -4.97
CA THR A 78 -5.01 -0.73 -4.08
C THR A 78 -5.91 -1.68 -4.87
N HIS A 79 -6.35 -1.30 -6.07
CA HIS A 79 -7.19 -2.10 -6.97
C HIS A 79 -8.33 -2.82 -6.26
N LEU A 80 -9.25 -2.06 -5.66
CA LEU A 80 -10.50 -2.63 -5.16
C LEU A 80 -11.22 -3.32 -6.30
N LEU A 81 -11.50 -4.61 -6.14
CA LEU A 81 -12.13 -5.41 -7.17
C LEU A 81 -13.56 -4.91 -7.43
N GLY A 82 -13.83 -4.62 -8.70
CA GLY A 82 -15.14 -4.19 -9.16
C GLY A 82 -16.12 -5.33 -9.34
N GLU A 83 -17.34 -4.98 -9.78
CA GLU A 83 -18.45 -5.90 -9.97
C GLU A 83 -18.32 -6.75 -11.24
N VAL A 84 -17.67 -6.25 -12.29
CA VAL A 84 -17.76 -6.82 -13.65
C VAL A 84 -16.81 -8.01 -13.83
N ARG A 85 -15.55 -7.84 -13.44
CA ARG A 85 -14.47 -8.83 -13.60
C ARG A 85 -13.97 -9.37 -12.25
N GLY A 86 -14.41 -8.78 -11.14
CA GLY A 86 -13.99 -9.20 -9.81
C GLY A 86 -14.62 -10.53 -9.37
N HIS A 87 -13.77 -11.51 -9.03
CA HIS A 87 -14.24 -12.75 -8.41
C HIS A 87 -14.48 -12.56 -6.91
N TRP A 88 -15.61 -13.07 -6.37
CA TRP A 88 -16.02 -12.81 -4.98
C TRP A 88 -15.00 -13.27 -3.94
N LEU A 89 -14.34 -14.42 -4.15
CA LEU A 89 -13.34 -14.94 -3.21
C LEU A 89 -12.06 -14.10 -3.24
N ASP A 90 -11.68 -13.65 -4.44
CA ASP A 90 -10.51 -12.79 -4.60
C ASP A 90 -10.79 -11.45 -3.91
N LYS A 91 -11.96 -10.88 -4.18
CA LYS A 91 -12.45 -9.66 -3.52
C LYS A 91 -12.40 -9.78 -2.01
N LEU A 92 -12.99 -10.84 -1.45
CA LEU A 92 -12.95 -11.11 -0.01
C LEU A 92 -11.51 -11.14 0.53
N ARG A 93 -10.61 -11.85 -0.16
CA ARG A 93 -9.23 -12.04 0.33
C ARG A 93 -8.39 -10.78 0.23
N ARG A 94 -8.40 -10.09 -0.92
CA ARG A 94 -7.60 -8.88 -1.16
C ARG A 94 -8.10 -7.70 -0.34
N GLU A 95 -9.42 -7.48 -0.30
CA GLU A 95 -10.01 -6.41 0.51
C GLU A 95 -9.79 -6.65 2.00
N TRP A 96 -9.89 -7.90 2.49
CA TRP A 96 -9.55 -8.22 3.87
C TRP A 96 -8.09 -7.91 4.19
N GLN A 97 -7.16 -8.31 3.30
CA GLN A 97 -5.74 -8.00 3.48
C GLN A 97 -5.49 -6.49 3.56
N MET A 98 -6.01 -5.73 2.61
CA MET A 98 -5.80 -4.28 2.59
C MET A 98 -6.38 -3.61 3.83
N GLU A 99 -7.58 -4.00 4.26
CA GLU A 99 -8.18 -3.48 5.49
C GLU A 99 -7.30 -3.81 6.70
N ARG A 100 -6.87 -5.07 6.87
CA ARG A 100 -6.04 -5.46 8.02
C ARG A 100 -4.68 -4.77 8.01
N ALA A 101 -4.02 -4.69 6.86
CA ALA A 101 -2.74 -4.01 6.71
C ALA A 101 -2.87 -2.51 7.02
N PHE A 102 -3.84 -1.82 6.43
CA PHE A 102 -4.03 -0.38 6.62
C PHE A 102 -4.38 -0.04 8.07
N GLN A 103 -5.34 -0.75 8.66
CA GLN A 103 -5.76 -0.50 10.05
C GLN A 103 -4.63 -0.79 11.05
N THR A 104 -3.82 -1.82 10.80
CA THR A 104 -2.65 -2.16 11.63
C THR A 104 -1.55 -1.11 11.49
N ALA A 105 -1.25 -0.65 10.27
CA ALA A 105 -0.29 0.40 10.03
C ALA A 105 -0.71 1.72 10.68
N LEU A 106 -1.97 2.10 10.56
CA LEU A 106 -2.52 3.30 11.20
C LEU A 106 -2.38 3.24 12.73
N TRP A 107 -2.68 2.08 13.32
CA TRP A 107 -2.58 1.86 14.77
C TRP A 107 -1.13 1.92 15.27
N LEU A 108 -0.20 1.22 14.60
CA LEU A 108 1.19 1.11 15.06
C LEU A 108 2.05 2.33 14.72
N LEU A 109 1.88 2.88 13.51
CA LEU A 109 2.77 3.92 12.99
C LEU A 109 2.24 5.33 13.20
N GLN A 110 0.93 5.50 13.38
CA GLN A 110 0.27 6.79 13.63
C GLN A 110 0.75 7.91 12.66
N PRO A 111 0.60 7.74 11.34
CA PRO A 111 0.90 8.79 10.37
C PRO A 111 -0.01 10.01 10.57
N GLU A 112 0.46 11.17 10.16
CA GLU A 112 -0.34 12.40 10.15
C GLU A 112 -1.05 12.60 8.81
N VAL A 113 -0.41 12.19 7.72
CA VAL A 113 -0.93 12.30 6.36
C VAL A 113 -0.73 10.98 5.63
N ILE A 114 -1.72 10.59 4.85
CA ILE A 114 -1.71 9.40 4.01
C ILE A 114 -2.01 9.84 2.58
N PHE A 115 -1.18 9.39 1.64
CA PHE A 115 -1.36 9.57 0.21
C PHE A 115 -1.69 8.23 -0.44
N ILE A 116 -2.67 8.20 -1.33
CA ILE A 116 -2.95 7.06 -2.22
C ILE A 116 -2.72 7.48 -3.68
N LEU A 117 -1.77 6.82 -4.33
CA LEU A 117 -1.18 7.20 -5.61
C LEU A 117 -1.91 6.57 -6.80
N GLY A 118 -3.23 6.72 -6.84
CA GLY A 118 -4.07 6.22 -7.93
C GLY A 118 -4.40 4.74 -7.87
N ASP A 119 -5.22 4.34 -8.83
CA ASP A 119 -5.78 3.00 -8.99
C ASP A 119 -6.37 2.46 -7.69
N ILE A 120 -7.27 3.27 -7.15
CA ILE A 120 -8.04 2.93 -5.95
C ILE A 120 -8.98 1.78 -6.31
N PHE A 121 -9.72 1.94 -7.40
CA PHE A 121 -10.67 0.96 -7.92
C PHE A 121 -10.13 0.31 -9.18
N ASP A 122 -10.29 -1.01 -9.33
CA ASP A 122 -9.85 -1.72 -10.54
C ASP A 122 -10.73 -1.41 -11.77
N GLU A 123 -12.00 -1.10 -11.52
CA GLU A 123 -13.04 -0.98 -12.54
C GLU A 123 -13.69 0.39 -12.60
N GLY A 124 -13.17 1.37 -11.84
CA GLY A 124 -13.70 2.73 -11.79
C GLY A 124 -14.03 3.22 -13.20
N LYS A 125 -13.07 3.19 -14.12
CA LYS A 125 -13.17 3.62 -15.52
C LYS A 125 -14.39 3.14 -16.32
N TRP A 126 -15.05 2.04 -15.95
CA TRP A 126 -16.23 1.54 -16.64
C TRP A 126 -17.38 1.15 -15.72
N SER A 127 -17.25 1.35 -14.41
CA SER A 127 -18.29 0.97 -13.45
C SER A 127 -19.57 1.79 -13.63
N SER A 128 -20.71 1.13 -13.39
CA SER A 128 -22.02 1.79 -13.29
C SER A 128 -22.04 2.75 -12.09
N SER A 129 -22.98 3.71 -12.06
CA SER A 129 -23.13 4.63 -10.91
C SER A 129 -23.35 3.88 -9.59
N GLN A 130 -24.07 2.76 -9.62
CA GLN A 130 -24.34 1.93 -8.45
C GLN A 130 -23.09 1.17 -8.00
N ALA A 131 -22.41 0.49 -8.92
CA ALA A 131 -21.16 -0.22 -8.64
C ALA A 131 -20.09 0.74 -8.09
N TRP A 132 -19.96 1.94 -8.66
CA TRP A 132 -19.10 2.99 -8.15
C TRP A 132 -19.43 3.36 -6.69
N ALA A 133 -20.71 3.58 -6.37
CA ALA A 133 -21.13 3.92 -5.01
C ALA A 133 -20.83 2.79 -4.01
N ASP A 134 -21.03 1.53 -4.43
CA ASP A 134 -20.73 0.36 -3.61
C ASP A 134 -19.22 0.19 -3.40
N ASP A 135 -18.41 0.46 -4.41
CA ASP A 135 -16.95 0.45 -4.34
C ASP A 135 -16.44 1.55 -3.39
N VAL A 136 -16.97 2.77 -3.51
CA VAL A 136 -16.66 3.89 -2.60
C VAL A 136 -17.01 3.57 -1.16
N LYS A 137 -18.17 2.94 -0.90
CA LYS A 137 -18.56 2.53 0.46
C LYS A 137 -17.58 1.52 1.06
N ARG A 138 -17.10 0.57 0.26
CA ARG A 138 -16.09 -0.40 0.71
C ARG A 138 -14.74 0.28 0.95
N PHE A 139 -14.31 1.17 0.07
CA PHE A 139 -13.11 1.98 0.25
C PHE A 139 -13.16 2.73 1.60
N GLN A 140 -14.23 3.49 1.84
CA GLN A 140 -14.38 4.27 3.08
C GLN A 140 -14.38 3.40 4.33
N LYS A 141 -14.93 2.17 4.26
CA LYS A 141 -14.88 1.21 5.37
C LYS A 141 -13.45 0.71 5.63
N MET A 142 -12.73 0.32 4.59
CA MET A 142 -11.40 -0.29 4.72
C MET A 142 -10.33 0.72 5.12
N PHE A 143 -10.35 1.88 4.47
CA PHE A 143 -9.41 2.99 4.68
C PHE A 143 -9.93 4.02 5.69
N ARG A 144 -10.81 3.60 6.60
CA ARG A 144 -11.31 4.45 7.69
C ARG A 144 -10.15 4.94 8.55
N HIS A 145 -10.15 6.23 8.87
CA HIS A 145 -9.11 6.87 9.65
C HIS A 145 -9.72 7.94 10.57
N PRO A 146 -9.06 8.28 11.70
CA PRO A 146 -9.47 9.39 12.54
C PRO A 146 -9.44 10.72 11.78
N GLN A 147 -10.31 11.67 12.17
CA GLN A 147 -10.43 12.98 11.51
C GLN A 147 -9.14 13.82 11.53
N HIS A 148 -8.23 13.58 12.48
CA HIS A 148 -6.95 14.31 12.55
C HIS A 148 -5.92 13.82 11.52
N VAL A 149 -6.11 12.64 10.95
CA VAL A 149 -5.25 12.09 9.89
C VAL A 149 -5.78 12.56 8.55
N GLN A 150 -4.93 13.20 7.74
CA GLN A 150 -5.33 13.66 6.41
C GLN A 150 -5.18 12.52 5.40
N LEU A 151 -6.19 12.31 4.56
CA LEU A 151 -6.12 11.40 3.41
C LEU A 151 -6.15 12.22 2.12
N LYS A 152 -5.12 12.06 1.29
CA LYS A 152 -4.99 12.71 -0.02
C LYS A 152 -4.88 11.63 -1.10
N VAL A 153 -5.62 11.80 -2.19
CA VAL A 153 -5.75 10.76 -3.21
C VAL A 153 -5.57 11.39 -4.58
N VAL A 154 -4.72 10.81 -5.41
CA VAL A 154 -4.61 11.15 -6.85
C VAL A 154 -5.31 10.09 -7.67
N ALA A 155 -5.81 10.46 -8.85
CA ALA A 155 -6.50 9.52 -9.73
C ALA A 155 -5.50 8.69 -10.54
N GLY A 156 -5.80 7.40 -10.72
CA GLY A 156 -5.12 6.54 -11.69
C GLY A 156 -6.00 6.18 -12.89
N ASN A 157 -5.43 5.44 -13.84
CA ASN A 157 -6.12 5.07 -15.07
C ASN A 157 -7.24 4.06 -14.84
N HIS A 158 -7.18 3.23 -13.79
CA HIS A 158 -8.30 2.35 -13.42
C HIS A 158 -9.47 3.12 -12.78
N ASP A 159 -9.22 4.29 -12.18
CA ASP A 159 -10.28 5.11 -11.57
C ASP A 159 -11.09 5.89 -12.60
N ILE A 160 -10.39 6.60 -13.50
CA ILE A 160 -11.00 7.55 -14.44
C ILE A 160 -10.88 7.14 -15.91
N GLY A 161 -10.11 6.09 -16.21
CA GLY A 161 -9.83 5.60 -17.57
C GLY A 161 -8.53 6.18 -18.11
N PHE A 162 -7.81 5.43 -18.95
CA PHE A 162 -6.75 6.01 -19.80
C PHE A 162 -7.30 7.16 -20.65
N HIS A 163 -6.42 7.97 -21.24
CA HIS A 163 -6.81 9.15 -22.01
C HIS A 163 -8.01 8.94 -22.97
N TYR A 164 -8.00 7.86 -23.78
CA TYR A 164 -9.08 7.53 -24.72
C TYR A 164 -10.42 7.11 -24.08
N GLN A 165 -10.43 6.82 -22.78
CA GLN A 165 -11.61 6.46 -21.98
C GLN A 165 -12.00 7.54 -20.96
N MET A 166 -11.06 8.42 -20.62
CA MET A 166 -11.24 9.48 -19.64
C MET A 166 -12.28 10.48 -20.13
N ASN A 167 -13.14 10.93 -19.22
CA ASN A 167 -14.11 11.99 -19.53
C ASN A 167 -14.52 12.77 -18.28
N THR A 168 -15.16 13.91 -18.50
CA THR A 168 -15.60 14.83 -17.43
C THR A 168 -16.50 14.17 -16.39
N TYR A 169 -17.38 13.24 -16.77
CA TYR A 169 -18.23 12.54 -15.81
C TYR A 169 -17.40 11.68 -14.85
N LYS A 170 -16.44 10.91 -15.35
CA LYS A 170 -15.58 10.04 -14.55
C LYS A 170 -14.67 10.85 -13.61
N ILE A 171 -14.12 11.96 -14.11
CA ILE A 171 -13.33 12.89 -13.29
C ILE A 171 -14.20 13.52 -12.20
N LYS A 172 -15.35 14.11 -12.55
CA LYS A 172 -16.21 14.79 -11.56
C LYS A 172 -16.73 13.86 -10.47
N ARG A 173 -17.08 12.61 -10.79
CA ARG A 173 -17.51 11.66 -9.74
C ARG A 173 -16.34 11.23 -8.84
N PHE A 174 -15.12 11.14 -9.37
CA PHE A 174 -13.92 10.88 -8.58
C PHE A 174 -13.65 12.05 -7.64
N GLU A 175 -13.67 13.27 -8.18
CA GLU A 175 -13.46 14.50 -7.42
C GLU A 175 -14.52 14.71 -6.33
N LYS A 176 -15.77 14.33 -6.60
CA LYS A 176 -16.84 14.36 -5.59
C LYS A 176 -16.56 13.48 -4.37
N VAL A 177 -15.83 12.37 -4.54
CA VAL A 177 -15.54 11.43 -3.45
C VAL A 177 -14.26 11.82 -2.72
N PHE A 178 -13.21 12.15 -3.46
CA PHE A 178 -11.86 12.33 -2.89
C PHE A 178 -11.46 13.78 -2.69
N ASN A 179 -12.17 14.73 -3.29
CA ASN A 179 -11.86 16.16 -3.29
C ASN A 179 -10.35 16.43 -3.48
N PRO A 180 -9.75 15.96 -4.59
CA PRO A 180 -8.31 16.03 -4.78
C PRO A 180 -7.88 17.50 -4.89
N GLU A 181 -7.23 17.99 -3.85
CA GLU A 181 -6.49 19.25 -3.92
C GLU A 181 -5.37 19.10 -4.96
N ARG A 182 -5.10 20.12 -5.77
CA ARG A 182 -3.95 20.12 -6.69
C ARG A 182 -2.65 20.54 -5.99
N LEU A 183 -2.77 21.36 -4.95
CA LEU A 183 -1.68 21.83 -4.11
C LEU A 183 -2.12 21.73 -2.64
N PHE A 184 -1.40 20.93 -1.86
CA PHE A 184 -1.61 20.77 -0.42
C PHE A 184 -0.36 21.23 0.32
N SER A 185 -0.54 22.11 1.31
CA SER A 185 0.55 22.61 2.15
C SER A 185 0.34 22.15 3.58
N TRP A 186 1.34 21.50 4.17
CA TRP A 186 1.27 21.03 5.55
C TRP A 186 2.64 21.03 6.21
N LYS A 187 2.73 21.53 7.46
CA LYS A 187 4.01 21.68 8.19
C LYS A 187 5.13 22.33 7.37
N GLY A 188 4.78 23.36 6.58
CA GLY A 188 5.74 24.08 5.73
C GLY A 188 6.19 23.32 4.47
N ILE A 189 5.56 22.19 4.13
CA ILE A 189 5.88 21.38 2.95
C ILE A 189 4.77 21.53 1.92
N ASN A 190 5.15 21.82 0.68
CA ASN A 190 4.26 21.81 -0.47
C ASN A 190 4.20 20.42 -1.13
N PHE A 191 2.99 19.91 -1.36
CA PHE A 191 2.71 18.73 -2.16
C PHE A 191 1.90 19.14 -3.39
N VAL A 192 2.39 18.78 -4.58
CA VAL A 192 1.66 18.99 -5.83
C VAL A 192 1.10 17.64 -6.28
N MET A 193 -0.22 17.54 -6.34
CA MET A 193 -0.95 16.34 -6.70
C MET A 193 -1.40 16.43 -8.15
N VAL A 194 -0.82 15.59 -9.00
CA VAL A 194 -1.01 15.66 -10.44
C VAL A 194 -1.95 14.57 -10.90
N ASN A 195 -2.98 14.97 -11.67
CA ASN A 195 -3.73 14.03 -12.49
C ASN A 195 -2.90 13.66 -13.72
N SER A 196 -1.98 12.71 -13.56
CA SER A 196 -1.03 12.32 -14.62
C SER A 196 -1.71 11.73 -15.85
N VAL A 197 -2.92 11.19 -15.71
CA VAL A 197 -3.71 10.66 -16.84
C VAL A 197 -4.16 11.77 -17.79
N ALA A 198 -4.25 13.01 -17.31
CA ALA A 198 -4.57 14.17 -18.12
C ALA A 198 -3.35 14.80 -18.83
N LEU A 199 -2.14 14.23 -18.69
CA LEU A 199 -0.92 14.73 -19.32
C LEU A 199 -0.58 13.96 -20.62
N GLU A 200 -1.58 13.83 -21.49
CA GLU A 200 -1.42 13.15 -22.79
C GLU A 200 -0.52 13.93 -23.76
N GLY A 201 -0.60 15.26 -23.72
CA GLY A 201 0.16 16.16 -24.61
C GLY A 201 -0.47 16.38 -25.99
N ASP A 202 -1.76 16.07 -26.16
CA ASP A 202 -2.52 16.24 -27.40
C ASP A 202 -3.38 17.52 -27.43
N SER A 203 -3.28 18.37 -26.41
CA SER A 203 -4.09 19.58 -26.21
C SER A 203 -5.60 19.32 -26.09
N CYS A 204 -6.03 18.14 -25.61
CA CYS A 204 -7.44 17.92 -25.29
C CYS A 204 -7.95 18.94 -24.25
N ASN A 205 -9.26 19.20 -24.17
CA ASN A 205 -9.79 20.21 -23.24
C ASN A 205 -9.41 19.92 -21.77
N ILE A 206 -9.61 18.68 -21.31
CA ILE A 206 -9.24 18.23 -19.95
C ILE A 206 -7.72 18.37 -19.73
N CYS A 207 -6.93 18.06 -20.76
CA CYS A 207 -5.47 18.07 -20.71
C CYS A 207 -4.94 19.50 -20.61
N SER A 208 -5.52 20.41 -21.39
CA SER A 208 -5.17 21.83 -21.42
C SER A 208 -5.54 22.52 -20.11
N GLU A 209 -6.71 22.19 -19.53
CA GLU A 209 -7.11 22.64 -18.19
C GLU A 209 -6.12 22.16 -17.12
N ALA A 210 -5.76 20.87 -17.15
CA ALA A 210 -4.79 20.30 -16.20
C ALA A 210 -3.39 20.95 -16.33
N GLU A 211 -2.89 21.18 -17.54
CA GLU A 211 -1.62 21.89 -17.74
C GLU A 211 -1.71 23.35 -17.26
N ALA A 212 -2.82 24.06 -17.53
CA ALA A 212 -3.02 25.43 -17.09
C ALA A 212 -3.01 25.55 -15.55
N GLU A 213 -3.69 24.63 -14.85
CA GLU A 213 -3.66 24.55 -13.39
C GLU A 213 -2.24 24.36 -12.85
N LEU A 214 -1.44 23.49 -13.47
CA LEU A 214 -0.05 23.23 -13.07
C LEU A 214 0.86 24.43 -13.31
N ILE A 215 0.65 25.16 -14.41
CA ILE A 215 1.36 26.41 -14.70
C ILE A 215 1.02 27.47 -13.65
N GLU A 216 -0.24 27.60 -13.25
CA GLU A 216 -0.64 28.52 -12.19
C GLU A 216 0.01 28.17 -10.85
N ILE A 217 0.03 26.88 -10.48
CA ILE A 217 0.72 26.39 -9.28
C ILE A 217 2.22 26.68 -9.34
N SER A 218 2.86 26.46 -10.49
CA SER A 218 4.27 26.79 -10.71
C SER A 218 4.53 28.26 -10.44
N HIS A 219 3.69 29.15 -10.95
CA HIS A 219 3.81 30.59 -10.71
C HIS A 219 3.71 30.92 -9.21
N LYS A 220 2.73 30.36 -8.50
CA LYS A 220 2.55 30.57 -7.04
C LYS A 220 3.76 30.08 -6.23
N LEU A 221 4.30 28.91 -6.58
CA LEU A 221 5.49 28.34 -5.93
C LEU A 221 6.73 29.19 -6.17
N ASN A 222 6.95 29.66 -7.40
CA ASN A 222 8.09 30.53 -7.74
C ASN A 222 8.01 31.87 -6.98
N CYS A 223 6.84 32.50 -6.96
CA CYS A 223 6.61 33.73 -6.19
C CYS A 223 6.90 33.59 -4.68
N SER A 224 6.76 32.37 -4.14
CA SER A 224 6.99 32.10 -2.71
C SER A 224 8.45 31.79 -2.39
N ARG A 225 9.23 31.31 -3.37
CA ARG A 225 10.67 31.02 -3.24
C ARG A 225 11.55 32.24 -3.48
N GLU A 226 11.14 33.14 -4.37
CA GLU A 226 11.91 34.31 -4.81
C GLU A 226 11.58 35.56 -3.95
N GLN A 227 11.61 35.44 -2.62
CA GLN A 227 11.15 36.50 -1.71
C GLN A 227 11.96 37.81 -1.78
N GLU A 228 13.26 37.75 -2.11
CA GLU A 228 14.13 38.93 -2.22
C GLU A 228 13.88 39.77 -3.49
N HIS A 229 13.24 39.19 -4.51
CA HIS A 229 12.88 39.86 -5.75
C HIS A 229 11.44 39.49 -6.13
N ARG A 230 10.47 39.79 -5.26
CA ARG A 230 9.05 39.70 -5.61
C ARG A 230 8.81 40.52 -6.87
N SER A 231 8.74 39.83 -8.00
CA SER A 231 8.33 40.40 -9.28
C SER A 231 6.99 41.10 -9.08
N SER A 232 6.78 42.24 -9.72
CA SER A 232 5.47 42.92 -9.76
C SER A 232 4.32 42.05 -10.31
N ARG A 233 4.65 40.85 -10.82
CA ARG A 233 3.71 39.84 -11.32
C ARG A 233 3.18 38.88 -10.23
N CYS A 234 3.76 38.89 -9.03
CA CYS A 234 3.26 38.07 -7.92
C CYS A 234 2.07 38.77 -7.24
N GLY A 235 0.91 38.11 -7.19
CA GLY A 235 -0.31 38.69 -6.60
C GLY A 235 -0.27 38.80 -5.07
N ASP A 236 -1.23 39.55 -4.51
CA ASP A 236 -1.33 39.90 -3.08
C ASP A 236 -1.78 38.75 -2.14
N GLY A 237 -1.82 37.50 -2.62
CA GLY A 237 -2.23 36.35 -1.83
C GLY A 237 -1.23 35.98 -0.72
N PRO A 238 -1.67 35.25 0.33
CA PRO A 238 -0.75 34.74 1.34
C PRO A 238 0.32 33.86 0.68
N PRO A 239 1.61 34.05 1.02
CA PRO A 239 2.69 33.28 0.42
C PRO A 239 2.57 31.80 0.82
N LEU A 240 2.88 30.91 -0.12
CA LEU A 240 3.05 29.49 0.18
C LEU A 240 4.35 29.29 0.98
N PRO A 241 4.50 28.15 1.67
CA PRO A 241 5.80 27.77 2.22
C PRO A 241 6.88 27.83 1.12
N ALA A 242 8.07 28.33 1.46
CA ALA A 242 9.19 28.43 0.52
C ALA A 242 9.88 27.08 0.24
N SER A 243 9.17 25.95 0.37
CA SER A 243 9.71 24.62 0.13
C SER A 243 9.71 24.28 -1.36
N ALA A 244 10.73 23.56 -1.82
CA ALA A 244 10.61 22.78 -3.03
C ALA A 244 9.50 21.73 -2.84
N PRO A 245 8.65 21.49 -3.85
CA PRO A 245 7.48 20.65 -3.70
C PRO A 245 7.85 19.17 -3.75
N VAL A 246 7.04 18.34 -3.11
CA VAL A 246 6.98 16.89 -3.38
C VAL A 246 5.89 16.68 -4.43
N LEU A 247 6.25 16.06 -5.55
CA LEU A 247 5.31 15.73 -6.61
C LEU A 247 4.68 14.36 -6.29
N VAL A 248 3.35 14.29 -6.29
CA VAL A 248 2.60 13.05 -6.03
C VAL A 248 1.68 12.79 -7.22
N GLN A 249 1.84 11.65 -7.87
CA GLN A 249 1.09 11.31 -9.08
C GLN A 249 0.93 9.80 -9.24
N HIS A 250 0.17 9.38 -10.25
CA HIS A 250 -0.02 7.95 -10.52
C HIS A 250 0.99 7.42 -11.54
N PHE A 251 1.04 7.96 -12.77
CA PHE A 251 2.02 7.53 -13.77
C PHE A 251 3.43 8.02 -13.40
N PRO A 252 4.46 7.17 -13.51
CA PRO A 252 5.84 7.62 -13.35
C PRO A 252 6.24 8.67 -14.38
N LEU A 253 7.28 9.45 -14.07
CA LEU A 253 7.94 10.22 -15.12
C LEU A 253 8.57 9.27 -16.14
N TYR A 254 8.85 9.82 -17.31
CA TYR A 254 9.45 9.09 -18.42
C TYR A 254 10.75 8.41 -17.98
N ARG A 255 10.76 7.08 -18.13
CA ARG A 255 11.94 6.23 -18.12
C ARG A 255 11.75 5.12 -19.15
N ARG A 256 12.85 4.59 -19.68
CA ARG A 256 12.80 3.60 -20.77
C ARG A 256 12.18 2.27 -20.33
N SER A 257 12.49 1.82 -19.13
CA SER A 257 12.01 0.59 -18.51
C SER A 257 12.43 0.59 -17.04
N ASP A 258 12.11 -0.50 -16.33
CA ASP A 258 12.54 -0.75 -14.95
C ASP A 258 13.87 -1.52 -14.84
N ALA A 259 14.65 -1.60 -15.93
CA ALA A 259 15.86 -2.42 -16.01
C ALA A 259 16.90 -2.09 -14.93
N ASN A 260 17.00 -0.81 -14.56
CA ASN A 260 17.95 -0.32 -13.57
C ASN A 260 17.40 -0.36 -12.13
N CYS A 261 16.14 -0.75 -11.95
CA CYS A 261 15.53 -0.85 -10.64
C CYS A 261 16.04 -2.10 -9.92
N SER A 262 16.22 -1.99 -8.61
CA SER A 262 16.70 -3.08 -7.76
C SER A 262 15.93 -3.12 -6.45
N GLY A 263 16.10 -4.20 -5.69
CA GLY A 263 15.37 -4.47 -4.46
C GLY A 263 14.42 -5.66 -4.58
N GLU A 264 13.90 -6.12 -3.45
CA GLU A 264 13.07 -7.32 -3.34
C GLU A 264 11.69 -7.17 -4.02
N ASP A 265 11.23 -5.95 -4.18
CA ASP A 265 9.94 -5.57 -4.75
C ASP A 265 10.08 -4.73 -6.04
N ALA A 266 11.26 -4.74 -6.64
CA ALA A 266 11.44 -4.35 -8.04
C ALA A 266 10.70 -5.35 -8.95
N ALA A 267 10.41 -4.92 -10.18
CA ALA A 267 9.79 -5.80 -11.16
C ALA A 267 10.70 -7.03 -11.43
N PRO A 268 10.11 -8.22 -11.67
CA PRO A 268 10.86 -9.42 -12.07
C PRO A 268 11.77 -9.17 -13.27
N ALA A 269 12.85 -9.96 -13.39
CA ALA A 269 13.85 -9.76 -14.43
C ALA A 269 13.27 -9.84 -15.86
N ASP A 270 12.28 -10.69 -16.07
CA ASP A 270 11.56 -10.87 -17.34
C ASP A 270 10.60 -9.73 -17.67
N GLU A 271 10.19 -8.93 -16.69
CA GLU A 271 9.29 -7.78 -16.87
C GLU A 271 10.06 -6.45 -16.90
N ARG A 272 11.07 -6.29 -16.05
CA ARG A 272 11.75 -4.99 -15.84
C ARG A 272 12.53 -4.49 -17.06
N ASP A 273 12.98 -5.41 -17.92
CA ASP A 273 13.72 -5.06 -19.15
C ASP A 273 12.78 -4.71 -20.31
N ILE A 274 11.47 -4.90 -20.16
CA ILE A 274 10.48 -4.56 -21.19
C ILE A 274 10.41 -3.03 -21.34
N PRO A 275 10.60 -2.49 -22.56
CA PRO A 275 10.48 -1.06 -22.77
C PRO A 275 9.07 -0.55 -22.49
N PHE A 276 8.99 0.51 -21.69
CA PHE A 276 7.73 1.19 -21.40
C PHE A 276 7.22 1.97 -22.60
N LYS A 277 5.90 1.93 -22.75
CA LYS A 277 5.14 2.74 -23.69
C LYS A 277 4.75 4.06 -23.03
N GLU A 278 5.18 5.16 -23.64
CA GLU A 278 4.76 6.50 -23.24
C GLU A 278 3.24 6.67 -23.29
N ARG A 279 2.71 7.46 -22.35
CA ARG A 279 1.27 7.76 -22.17
C ARG A 279 0.44 6.53 -21.77
N TYR A 280 1.10 5.43 -21.46
CA TYR A 280 0.47 4.21 -20.99
C TYR A 280 1.13 3.72 -19.71
N ASP A 281 2.40 3.29 -19.79
CA ASP A 281 3.17 2.78 -18.65
C ASP A 281 3.85 3.92 -17.86
N VAL A 282 4.15 5.02 -18.55
CA VAL A 282 4.82 6.22 -18.02
C VAL A 282 4.30 7.47 -18.72
N LEU A 283 4.51 8.64 -18.14
CA LEU A 283 4.30 9.92 -18.83
C LEU A 283 5.21 10.03 -20.06
N SER A 284 4.81 10.86 -21.03
CA SER A 284 5.69 11.18 -22.15
C SER A 284 6.94 11.90 -21.69
N ARG A 285 8.00 11.84 -22.51
CA ARG A 285 9.23 12.58 -22.26
C ARG A 285 8.96 14.09 -22.14
N GLU A 286 8.09 14.63 -22.99
CA GLU A 286 7.72 16.05 -22.99
C GLU A 286 6.97 16.43 -21.72
N ALA A 287 5.95 15.66 -21.31
CA ALA A 287 5.19 15.92 -20.10
C ALA A 287 6.08 15.86 -18.85
N SER A 288 6.99 14.88 -18.82
CA SER A 288 7.93 14.72 -17.72
C SER A 288 8.89 15.91 -17.60
N GLN A 289 9.42 16.39 -18.72
CA GLN A 289 10.27 17.58 -18.77
C GLN A 289 9.52 18.84 -18.34
N LYS A 290 8.27 19.03 -18.81
CA LYS A 290 7.41 20.13 -18.38
C LYS A 290 7.22 20.15 -16.86
N LEU A 291 6.88 19.01 -16.24
CA LEU A 291 6.69 18.93 -14.79
C LEU A 291 7.96 19.28 -14.00
N LEU A 292 9.10 18.70 -14.40
CA LEU A 292 10.40 18.98 -13.76
C LEU A 292 10.77 20.47 -13.88
N TRP A 293 10.55 21.05 -15.06
CA TRP A 293 10.85 22.46 -15.34
C TRP A 293 9.94 23.42 -14.57
N TRP A 294 8.62 23.21 -14.66
CA TRP A 294 7.64 24.09 -14.02
C TRP A 294 7.73 24.05 -12.50
N LEU A 295 7.82 22.86 -11.91
CA LEU A 295 7.63 22.71 -10.46
C LEU A 295 8.95 22.67 -9.68
N ARG A 296 10.04 22.26 -10.33
CA ARG A 296 11.35 22.00 -9.71
C ARG A 296 11.20 21.13 -8.44
N PRO A 297 10.62 19.91 -8.56
CA PRO A 297 10.37 19.04 -7.41
C PRO A 297 11.67 18.57 -6.75
N ARG A 298 11.64 18.44 -5.41
CA ARG A 298 12.75 17.81 -4.65
C ARG A 298 12.62 16.29 -4.51
N LEU A 299 11.41 15.78 -4.77
CA LEU A 299 11.07 14.37 -4.73
C LEU A 299 9.83 14.15 -5.59
N VAL A 300 9.81 13.06 -6.33
CA VAL A 300 8.63 12.58 -7.07
C VAL A 300 8.22 11.22 -6.52
N LEU A 301 6.94 11.05 -6.23
CA LEU A 301 6.34 9.79 -5.81
C LEU A 301 5.25 9.40 -6.81
N SER A 302 5.43 8.25 -7.45
CA SER A 302 4.52 7.69 -8.46
C SER A 302 3.99 6.31 -8.06
N GLY A 303 3.05 5.74 -8.82
CA GLY A 303 2.52 4.39 -8.63
C GLY A 303 2.55 3.60 -9.95
N HIS A 304 1.40 2.99 -10.31
CA HIS A 304 1.07 2.43 -11.63
C HIS A 304 1.82 1.17 -12.05
N THR A 305 3.15 1.13 -11.94
CA THR A 305 3.97 -0.02 -12.33
C THR A 305 3.82 -1.22 -11.38
N HIS A 306 3.07 -1.03 -10.29
CA HIS A 306 2.92 -1.92 -9.14
C HIS A 306 4.24 -2.23 -8.42
N SER A 307 5.39 -1.83 -8.97
CA SER A 307 6.73 -2.21 -8.57
C SER A 307 7.52 -1.04 -8.02
N ALA A 308 8.40 -1.34 -7.06
CA ALA A 308 9.27 -0.31 -6.52
C ALA A 308 10.39 -0.02 -7.52
N CYS A 309 10.56 1.25 -7.84
CA CYS A 309 11.71 1.69 -8.63
C CYS A 309 12.18 3.07 -8.17
N GLU A 310 13.49 3.21 -8.00
CA GLU A 310 14.13 4.48 -7.71
C GLU A 310 14.92 4.95 -8.92
N VAL A 311 14.63 6.17 -9.39
CA VAL A 311 15.27 6.75 -10.58
C VAL A 311 15.65 8.19 -10.29
N LEU A 312 16.75 8.66 -10.89
CA LEU A 312 17.16 10.06 -10.86
C LEU A 312 16.85 10.71 -12.22
N HIS A 313 16.11 11.82 -12.19
CA HIS A 313 15.70 12.58 -13.36
C HIS A 313 16.39 13.94 -13.45
N GLY A 314 16.66 14.40 -14.67
CA GLY A 314 17.14 15.75 -14.94
C GLY A 314 18.39 16.14 -14.14
N ALA A 315 18.29 17.22 -13.36
CA ALA A 315 19.35 17.75 -12.51
C ALA A 315 19.57 16.96 -11.20
N GLY A 316 19.14 15.70 -11.13
CA GLY A 316 19.27 14.85 -9.95
C GLY A 316 18.02 14.79 -9.07
N THR A 317 16.83 15.11 -9.60
CA THR A 317 15.56 14.93 -8.88
C THR A 317 15.27 13.43 -8.73
N PRO A 318 15.16 12.91 -7.51
CA PRO A 318 14.78 11.51 -7.29
C PRO A 318 13.28 11.30 -7.49
N GLU A 319 12.97 10.18 -8.12
CA GLU A 319 11.64 9.59 -8.21
C GLU A 319 11.65 8.21 -7.54
N LEU A 320 10.63 7.94 -6.74
CA LEU A 320 10.32 6.61 -6.23
C LEU A 320 8.91 6.20 -6.68
N SER A 321 8.83 5.15 -7.49
CA SER A 321 7.57 4.46 -7.76
C SER A 321 7.21 3.62 -6.54
N VAL A 322 6.06 3.93 -5.95
CA VAL A 322 5.49 3.24 -4.80
C VAL A 322 4.88 1.93 -5.29
N PRO A 323 5.27 0.79 -4.71
CA PRO A 323 4.73 -0.51 -5.08
C PRO A 323 3.28 -0.66 -4.66
N SER A 324 2.58 -1.61 -5.30
CA SER A 324 1.19 -1.89 -4.98
C SER A 324 1.02 -2.36 -3.53
N PHE A 325 -0.03 -1.85 -2.89
CA PHE A 325 -0.45 -2.21 -1.54
C PHE A 325 -1.24 -3.53 -1.46
N SER A 326 -1.60 -4.10 -2.62
CA SER A 326 -2.55 -5.21 -2.75
C SER A 326 -1.86 -6.52 -3.13
N TRP A 327 -2.22 -7.62 -2.46
CA TRP A 327 -1.76 -8.95 -2.89
C TRP A 327 -2.23 -9.33 -4.30
N ARG A 328 -3.20 -8.61 -4.87
CA ARG A 328 -3.70 -8.87 -6.22
C ARG A 328 -2.59 -8.70 -7.27
N ASN A 329 -1.74 -7.71 -7.05
CA ASN A 329 -0.74 -7.28 -8.01
C ASN A 329 0.63 -7.87 -7.69
N ARG A 330 0.86 -8.29 -6.44
CA ARG A 330 2.16 -8.83 -6.01
C ARG A 330 2.09 -9.60 -4.71
N ASN A 331 2.99 -10.55 -4.58
CA ASN A 331 3.10 -11.42 -3.42
C ASN A 331 3.66 -10.70 -2.17
N ASN A 332 4.45 -9.64 -2.34
CA ASN A 332 5.14 -8.89 -1.28
C ASN A 332 4.79 -7.38 -1.28
N PRO A 333 3.50 -7.01 -1.11
CA PRO A 333 3.07 -5.63 -1.15
C PRO A 333 3.73 -4.81 -0.03
N SER A 334 3.89 -3.52 -0.26
CA SER A 334 4.52 -2.62 0.71
C SER A 334 3.97 -1.21 0.56
N PHE A 335 4.35 -0.33 1.48
CA PHE A 335 4.07 1.09 1.40
C PHE A 335 5.31 1.88 1.84
N ILE A 336 5.34 3.17 1.48
CA ILE A 336 6.46 4.05 1.81
C ILE A 336 6.10 4.92 3.01
N MET A 337 7.02 5.00 3.96
CA MET A 337 6.99 5.91 5.10
C MET A 337 7.96 7.06 4.81
N GLY A 338 7.48 8.29 4.88
CA GLY A 338 8.29 9.50 4.77
C GLY A 338 8.31 10.27 6.08
N SER A 339 9.50 10.61 6.55
CA SER A 339 9.69 11.68 7.53
C SER A 339 10.21 12.89 6.79
N MET A 340 9.47 14.00 6.84
CA MET A 340 9.67 15.14 5.96
C MET A 340 9.72 16.45 6.74
N THR A 341 10.64 17.34 6.38
CA THR A 341 10.68 18.74 6.77
C THR A 341 10.56 19.61 5.51
N PRO A 342 10.45 20.95 5.61
CA PRO A 342 10.41 21.82 4.43
C PRO A 342 11.62 21.67 3.49
N THR A 343 12.78 21.30 4.03
CA THR A 343 14.05 21.21 3.29
C THR A 343 14.47 19.77 3.01
N GLU A 344 14.39 18.91 4.03
CA GLU A 344 14.92 17.54 3.98
C GLU A 344 13.81 16.48 4.05
N TYR A 345 14.14 15.25 3.69
CA TYR A 345 13.28 14.09 3.89
C TYR A 345 14.10 12.81 4.01
N ALA A 346 13.48 11.80 4.62
CA ALA A 346 13.97 10.44 4.60
C ALA A 346 12.79 9.50 4.30
N LEU A 347 13.03 8.50 3.45
CA LEU A 347 12.04 7.50 3.07
C LEU A 347 12.48 6.13 3.60
N ALA A 348 11.52 5.33 4.04
CA ALA A 348 11.70 3.93 4.37
C ALA A 348 10.52 3.11 3.85
N LYS A 349 10.81 1.90 3.41
CA LYS A 349 9.80 0.96 2.92
C LYS A 349 9.32 0.07 4.07
N CYS A 350 8.02 -0.13 4.17
CA CYS A 350 7.41 -1.07 5.09
C CYS A 350 6.68 -2.17 4.32
N TYR A 351 7.21 -3.39 4.38
CA TYR A 351 6.60 -4.56 3.77
C TYR A 351 5.37 -5.03 4.54
N LEU A 352 4.44 -5.62 3.82
CA LEU A 352 3.29 -6.34 4.36
C LEU A 352 3.59 -7.86 4.33
N PRO A 353 2.80 -8.68 5.05
CA PRO A 353 2.98 -10.12 5.00
C PRO A 353 2.87 -10.64 3.56
N PHE A 354 3.65 -11.67 3.24
CA PHE A 354 3.58 -12.27 1.91
C PHE A 354 2.35 -13.18 1.80
N GLU A 355 1.69 -13.19 0.65
CA GLU A 355 0.52 -14.06 0.43
C GLU A 355 0.91 -15.54 0.59
N HIS A 356 1.97 -15.97 -0.10
CA HIS A 356 2.42 -17.36 -0.06
C HIS A 356 2.82 -17.82 1.34
N THR A 357 3.30 -16.92 2.21
CA THR A 357 3.59 -17.26 3.62
C THR A 357 2.29 -17.62 4.33
N VAL A 358 1.22 -16.84 4.15
CA VAL A 358 -0.09 -17.15 4.73
C VAL A 358 -0.66 -18.46 4.18
N LEU A 359 -0.57 -18.68 2.87
CA LEU A 359 -1.02 -19.93 2.24
C LEU A 359 -0.22 -21.15 2.74
N THR A 360 1.10 -21.01 2.90
CA THR A 360 1.97 -22.08 3.40
C THR A 360 1.63 -22.44 4.84
N VAL A 361 1.35 -21.45 5.69
CA VAL A 361 0.90 -21.69 7.06
C VAL A 361 -0.44 -22.42 7.08
N TYR A 362 -1.39 -22.02 6.21
CA TYR A 362 -2.66 -22.74 6.08
C TYR A 362 -2.49 -24.18 5.63
N CYS A 363 -1.68 -24.43 4.59
CA CYS A 363 -1.40 -25.78 4.09
C CYS A 363 -0.71 -26.65 5.16
N GLY A 364 0.29 -26.09 5.87
CA GLY A 364 0.99 -26.77 6.97
C GLY A 364 0.04 -27.12 8.12
N ALA A 365 -0.86 -26.21 8.49
CA ALA A 365 -1.88 -26.46 9.50
C ALA A 365 -2.87 -27.56 9.07
N ALA A 366 -3.33 -27.55 7.82
CA ALA A 366 -4.21 -28.59 7.29
C ALA A 366 -3.53 -29.98 7.35
N GLY A 367 -2.27 -30.06 6.93
CA GLY A 367 -1.47 -31.29 7.05
C GLY A 367 -1.32 -31.75 8.51
N PHE A 368 -1.02 -30.83 9.41
CA PHE A 368 -0.92 -31.13 10.84
C PHE A 368 -2.25 -31.64 11.43
N LEU A 369 -3.39 -31.06 11.06
CA LEU A 369 -4.72 -31.51 11.47
C LEU A 369 -5.01 -32.94 10.99
N VAL A 370 -4.66 -33.26 9.74
CA VAL A 370 -4.79 -34.63 9.20
C VAL A 370 -3.96 -35.61 10.01
N VAL A 371 -2.70 -35.28 10.32
CA VAL A 371 -1.84 -36.12 11.16
C VAL A 371 -2.43 -36.32 12.55
N LEU A 372 -2.96 -35.27 13.19
CA LEU A 372 -3.61 -35.36 14.49
C LEU A 372 -4.82 -36.31 14.47
N ILE A 373 -5.63 -36.26 13.41
CA ILE A 373 -6.78 -37.15 13.21
C ILE A 373 -6.30 -38.59 13.02
N LEU A 374 -5.32 -38.84 12.15
CA LEU A 374 -4.80 -40.19 11.87
C LEU A 374 -4.14 -40.82 13.11
N VAL A 375 -3.39 -40.05 13.89
CA VAL A 375 -2.81 -40.52 15.17
C VAL A 375 -3.93 -40.84 16.17
N HIS A 376 -5.00 -40.04 16.23
CA HIS A 376 -6.13 -40.33 17.12
C HIS A 376 -6.91 -41.59 16.71
N LEU A 377 -7.03 -41.84 15.40
CA LEU A 377 -7.64 -43.05 14.85
C LEU A 377 -6.74 -44.30 14.96
N GLY A 378 -5.49 -44.15 15.42
CA GLY A 378 -4.53 -45.24 15.54
C GLY A 378 -3.95 -45.72 14.20
N LEU A 379 -4.18 -44.96 13.12
CA LEU A 379 -3.71 -45.25 11.76
C LEU A 379 -2.26 -44.78 11.53
N LEU A 380 -1.74 -43.95 12.42
CA LEU A 380 -0.31 -43.63 12.53
C LEU A 380 0.20 -43.95 13.94
N GLY A 381 1.41 -44.50 14.02
CA GLY A 381 2.14 -44.59 15.28
C GLY A 381 2.35 -43.20 15.86
N SER A 382 2.00 -42.98 17.12
CA SER A 382 2.25 -41.70 17.78
C SER A 382 3.74 -41.33 17.68
N PRO A 383 4.11 -40.14 17.18
CA PRO A 383 5.51 -39.74 17.05
C PRO A 383 6.25 -39.75 18.40
N PHE A 384 5.51 -39.59 19.50
CA PHE A 384 6.04 -39.72 20.87
C PHE A 384 6.50 -41.16 21.21
N VAL A 385 5.93 -42.20 20.59
CA VAL A 385 6.35 -43.59 20.83
C VAL A 385 7.62 -43.93 20.03
N LEU A 386 7.85 -43.29 18.87
CA LEU A 386 9.07 -43.46 18.08
C LEU A 386 10.28 -42.75 18.72
N GLY A 387 10.11 -41.50 19.16
CA GLY A 387 11.18 -40.75 19.85
C GLY A 387 11.62 -41.41 21.16
N TRP A 388 10.69 -42.00 21.92
CA TRP A 388 11.03 -42.70 23.15
C TRP A 388 11.75 -44.05 22.92
N LYS A 389 11.45 -44.73 21.81
CA LYS A 389 12.19 -45.95 21.38
C LYS A 389 13.61 -45.63 20.90
N LEU A 390 13.82 -44.48 20.26
CA LEU A 390 15.16 -44.00 19.86
C LEU A 390 15.99 -43.54 21.07
N LEU A 391 15.39 -42.82 22.03
CA LEU A 391 16.07 -42.41 23.26
C LEU A 391 16.39 -43.59 24.21
N ARG A 392 15.60 -44.67 24.18
CA ARG A 392 15.95 -45.92 24.90
C ARG A 392 17.14 -46.65 24.29
N LYS A 393 17.32 -46.61 22.97
CA LYS A 393 18.49 -47.21 22.30
C LYS A 393 19.80 -46.52 22.67
N PHE A 394 19.78 -45.22 22.96
CA PHE A 394 20.98 -44.47 23.40
C PHE A 394 21.30 -44.57 24.89
N LYS A 395 20.43 -45.18 25.70
CA LYS A 395 20.66 -45.40 27.15
C LYS A 395 21.19 -46.81 27.47
N THR A 396 21.44 -47.64 26.46
CA THR A 396 21.95 -49.01 26.58
C THR A 396 23.25 -49.21 25.79
N THR A 397 24.16 -48.24 25.87
CA THR A 397 25.57 -48.39 25.48
C THR A 397 26.44 -47.84 26.57
#